data_AF-A0A935T3F3-F1
#
_entry.id   AF-A0A935T3F3-F1
#
_cell.length_a   1.000
_cell.length_b   1.000
_cell.length_c   1.000
_cell.angle_alpha   90.00
_cell.angle_beta   90.00
_cell.angle_gamma   90.00
#
_symmetry.space_group_name_H-M   'P 1'
#
loop_
_entity.id
_entity.type
_entity.pdbx_description
1 polymer ?
#
loop_
_entity_poly.entity_id
_entity_poly.type
_entity_poly.pdbx_seq_one_letter_code
_entity_poly.pdbx_strand_id
1 'polypeptide(L)'
;MRSRVFLIVTLLFVSITASAQDFNNKTKEYTLVSQTEAKTEIVRTHRRVLCDYQPSGLWVRRGERFSVNVSGLDEDYKLSTMIGFKPMWAKNNGTQENELREGANTVTSTKDGILSFIFVKRNGYDTDPTTVDVKVTGGTAIPFYVVGETEDEDWENAIENMEDTYVQLVSDKALVTLPSRDYLKHPIEDVEAMFETIHKMIDLDDQLAGFDDSLPENMKTRNRINYLVDVYTPAPESDKYYAYASDYFIGMKRDNFTALTRDLGTEWGYWHETGHTYQQRSWTFSAIVEVQVNMYSLYVQEKFGLPSKLNNKEGKNTVSSFEMARRYIANPNKNYMVINSAEYGEFFTKLVMFHQLKSVYGWEAFTRLHKEFRKQSLIYNPKETDADKANKFVYMMCYVTRNDLVPFFRKWGLNIDAATSQKIAAMRLPLPRTDPSTIFK
;
A
#
# COMPACT_ATOMS: atom_id res chain seq x y z
N MET A 1 -48.86 -27.99 31.48
CA MET A 1 -47.40 -28.18 31.51
C MET A 1 -46.91 -28.48 30.09
N ARG A 2 -46.32 -27.50 29.40
CA ARG A 2 -45.52 -27.71 28.18
C ARG A 2 -44.30 -26.82 28.32
N SER A 3 -43.15 -27.42 28.62
CA SER A 3 -41.87 -26.73 28.75
C SER A 3 -41.30 -26.49 27.35
N ARG A 4 -41.04 -25.23 27.00
CA ARG A 4 -40.29 -24.85 25.80
C ARG A 4 -38.83 -24.74 26.19
N VAL A 5 -38.01 -25.66 25.68
CA VAL A 5 -36.55 -25.58 25.74
C VAL A 5 -36.11 -24.53 24.73
N PHE A 6 -35.55 -23.41 25.20
CA PHE A 6 -34.84 -22.45 24.37
C PHE A 6 -33.43 -23.00 24.13
N LEU A 7 -33.15 -23.40 22.89
CA LEU A 7 -31.79 -23.72 22.44
C LEU A 7 -31.09 -22.39 22.14
N ILE A 8 -30.27 -21.93 23.08
CA ILE A 8 -29.36 -20.79 22.84
C ILE A 8 -28.21 -21.34 21.99
N VAL A 9 -28.24 -21.03 20.69
CA VAL A 9 -27.10 -21.25 19.80
C VAL A 9 -26.14 -20.08 20.02
N THR A 10 -25.14 -20.30 20.87
CA THR A 10 -23.98 -19.40 20.96
C THR A 10 -23.15 -19.60 19.70
N LEU A 11 -23.34 -18.72 18.70
CA LEU A 11 -22.37 -18.59 17.62
C LEU A 11 -21.09 -17.98 18.21
N LEU A 12 -20.11 -18.83 18.50
CA LEU A 12 -18.72 -18.39 18.60
C LEU A 12 -18.30 -17.92 17.20
N PHE A 13 -18.27 -16.62 16.98
CA PHE A 13 -17.41 -16.04 15.96
C PHE A 13 -15.97 -16.13 16.50
N VAL A 14 -15.29 -17.24 16.19
CA VAL A 14 -13.82 -17.22 16.20
C VAL A 14 -13.43 -16.51 14.92
N SER A 15 -13.19 -15.21 15.00
CA SER A 15 -12.43 -14.50 13.96
C SER A 15 -11.00 -15.02 14.05
N ILE A 16 -10.68 -16.08 13.31
CA ILE A 16 -9.30 -16.42 13.02
C ILE A 16 -8.83 -15.37 12.01
N THR A 17 -8.48 -14.18 12.48
CA THR A 17 -7.51 -13.36 11.76
C THR A 17 -6.22 -14.14 11.84
N ALA A 18 -5.89 -14.89 10.78
CA ALA A 18 -4.62 -15.60 10.71
C ALA A 18 -3.51 -14.54 10.71
N SER A 19 -2.97 -14.24 11.90
CA SER A 19 -1.76 -13.44 12.03
C SER A 19 -0.71 -14.06 11.10
N ALA A 20 0.08 -13.23 10.43
CA ALA A 20 1.13 -13.78 9.58
C ALA A 20 2.21 -14.52 10.38
N GLN A 21 2.19 -14.41 11.72
CA GLN A 21 3.27 -14.78 12.61
C GLN A 21 2.80 -14.69 14.08
N ASP A 22 3.17 -15.67 14.89
CA ASP A 22 3.02 -15.61 16.36
C ASP A 22 4.40 -15.39 17.02
N PHE A 23 4.43 -14.63 18.11
CA PHE A 23 5.68 -14.16 18.75
C PHE A 23 5.83 -14.56 20.21
N ASN A 24 7.05 -14.97 20.56
CA ASN A 24 7.55 -14.86 21.92
C ASN A 24 8.93 -14.22 21.92
N ASN A 25 9.00 -12.90 22.10
CA ASN A 25 10.27 -12.17 22.09
C ASN A 25 11.14 -12.44 23.32
N LYS A 26 10.52 -12.89 24.43
CA LYS A 26 11.25 -13.27 25.66
C LYS A 26 12.04 -14.56 25.43
N THR A 27 11.43 -15.56 24.79
CA THR A 27 12.08 -16.85 24.47
C THR A 27 12.72 -16.88 23.07
N LYS A 28 12.48 -15.86 22.25
CA LYS A 28 12.93 -15.70 20.85
C LYS A 28 12.45 -16.87 19.98
N GLU A 29 11.20 -17.24 20.18
CA GLU A 29 10.50 -18.31 19.48
C GLU A 29 9.39 -17.69 18.64
N TYR A 30 9.26 -18.18 17.41
CA TYR A 30 8.36 -17.65 16.40
C TYR A 30 7.69 -18.80 15.67
N THR A 31 6.39 -18.69 15.43
CA THR A 31 5.70 -19.54 14.45
C THR A 31 5.34 -18.64 13.27
N LEU A 32 6.04 -18.80 12.16
CA LEU A 32 5.87 -17.97 10.97
C LEU A 32 4.91 -18.65 10.02
N VAL A 33 3.94 -17.91 9.49
CA VAL A 33 3.04 -18.41 8.45
C VAL A 33 3.57 -17.99 7.08
N SER A 34 3.59 -18.92 6.12
CA SER A 34 4.11 -18.65 4.78
C SER A 34 3.29 -17.57 4.08
N GLN A 35 3.93 -16.83 3.18
CA GLN A 35 3.30 -15.84 2.32
C GLN A 35 3.60 -16.10 0.85
N THR A 36 2.85 -15.44 -0.03
CA THR A 36 3.32 -15.26 -1.41
C THR A 36 4.48 -14.25 -1.40
N GLU A 37 5.56 -14.56 -2.12
CA GLU A 37 6.66 -13.62 -2.36
C GLU A 37 6.12 -12.32 -3.00
N ALA A 38 6.52 -11.15 -2.48
CA ALA A 38 5.92 -9.88 -2.89
C ALA A 38 6.08 -9.60 -4.39
N LYS A 39 7.17 -10.05 -5.01
CA LYS A 39 7.40 -9.92 -6.46
C LYS A 39 6.54 -10.86 -7.30
N THR A 40 6.16 -12.01 -6.76
CA THR A 40 5.17 -12.90 -7.38
C THR A 40 3.77 -12.34 -7.22
N GLU A 41 3.48 -11.75 -6.06
CA GLU A 41 2.17 -11.21 -5.71
C GLU A 41 1.71 -10.04 -6.60
N ILE A 42 2.64 -9.23 -7.13
CA ILE A 42 2.26 -8.12 -8.04
C ILE A 42 1.61 -8.61 -9.33
N VAL A 43 1.90 -9.85 -9.77
CA VAL A 43 1.29 -10.43 -10.98
C VAL A 43 -0.20 -10.67 -10.77
N ARG A 44 -0.60 -11.03 -9.55
CA ARG A 44 -2.00 -11.26 -9.18
C ARG A 44 -2.72 -9.98 -8.83
N THR A 45 -2.08 -9.14 -8.01
CA THR A 45 -2.71 -7.94 -7.43
C THR A 45 -2.65 -6.72 -8.33
N HIS A 46 -1.71 -6.69 -9.29
CA HIS A 46 -1.41 -5.54 -10.16
C HIS A 46 -1.01 -4.28 -9.35
N ARG A 47 -0.41 -4.49 -8.19
CA ARG A 47 0.05 -3.47 -7.25
C ARG A 47 1.56 -3.25 -7.34
N ARG A 48 2.06 -2.35 -6.51
CA ARG A 48 3.50 -2.27 -6.18
C ARG A 48 3.90 -3.47 -5.32
N VAL A 49 5.20 -3.80 -5.32
CA VAL A 49 5.79 -4.80 -4.40
C VAL A 49 5.61 -4.32 -2.95
N LEU A 50 4.95 -5.13 -2.12
CA LEU A 50 4.72 -4.85 -0.70
C LEU A 50 5.75 -5.56 0.20
N CYS A 51 5.57 -5.49 1.53
CA CYS A 51 6.44 -6.13 2.50
C CYS A 51 6.08 -7.61 2.70
N ASP A 52 6.98 -8.50 2.28
CA ASP A 52 6.89 -9.97 2.47
C ASP A 52 7.80 -10.50 3.60
N TYR A 53 8.46 -9.61 4.34
CA TYR A 53 9.24 -9.98 5.51
C TYR A 53 8.45 -9.77 6.81
N GLN A 54 8.80 -10.60 7.77
CA GLN A 54 8.16 -10.81 9.05
C GLN A 54 9.12 -10.31 10.15
N PRO A 55 8.81 -9.21 10.86
CA PRO A 55 9.72 -8.64 11.86
C PRO A 55 9.92 -9.63 13.03
N SER A 56 11.15 -9.72 13.55
CA SER A 56 11.46 -10.59 14.70
C SER A 56 11.53 -9.86 16.05
N GLY A 57 11.52 -8.52 16.05
CA GLY A 57 11.79 -7.73 17.25
C GLY A 57 13.24 -7.85 17.77
N LEU A 58 14.17 -8.35 16.94
CA LEU A 58 15.58 -8.50 17.31
C LEU A 58 16.47 -7.57 16.47
N TRP A 59 17.51 -7.08 17.11
CA TRP A 59 18.65 -6.39 16.53
C TRP A 59 19.89 -7.26 16.61
N VAL A 60 20.68 -7.29 15.54
CA VAL A 60 21.99 -7.96 15.51
C VAL A 60 23.08 -6.97 15.16
N ARG A 61 24.25 -7.12 15.79
CA ARG A 61 25.43 -6.28 15.53
C ARG A 61 26.33 -6.89 14.48
N ARG A 62 27.08 -6.06 13.77
CA ARG A 62 28.11 -6.49 12.81
C ARG A 62 29.13 -7.38 13.51
N GLY A 63 29.40 -8.54 12.92
CA GLY A 63 30.29 -9.56 13.46
C GLY A 63 29.63 -10.49 14.49
N GLU A 64 28.41 -10.16 14.96
CA GLU A 64 27.66 -11.04 15.84
C GLU A 64 27.33 -12.36 15.12
N ARG A 65 27.54 -13.47 15.82
CA ARG A 65 27.19 -14.81 15.36
C ARG A 65 26.00 -15.29 16.19
N PHE A 66 24.89 -15.58 15.53
CA PHE A 66 23.67 -16.07 16.16
C PHE A 66 23.21 -17.36 15.47
N SER A 67 22.46 -18.17 16.21
CA SER A 67 21.92 -19.44 15.72
C SER A 67 20.43 -19.33 15.50
N VAL A 68 19.95 -20.00 14.45
CA VAL A 68 18.53 -20.10 14.12
C VAL A 68 18.20 -21.59 13.97
N ASN A 69 17.40 -22.13 14.88
CA ASN A 69 16.88 -23.47 14.76
C ASN A 69 15.51 -23.41 14.08
N VAL A 70 15.36 -24.15 12.98
CA VAL A 70 14.15 -24.18 12.16
C VAL A 70 13.51 -25.56 12.30
N SER A 71 12.19 -25.61 12.43
CA SER A 71 11.43 -26.85 12.53
C SER A 71 10.16 -26.79 11.70
N GLY A 72 9.92 -27.81 10.88
CA GLY A 72 8.74 -27.89 10.02
C GLY A 72 8.87 -27.13 8.69
N LEU A 73 10.08 -26.86 8.20
CA LEU A 73 10.28 -26.23 6.90
C LEU A 73 10.01 -27.23 5.76
N ASP A 74 8.92 -27.00 5.04
CA ASP A 74 8.55 -27.73 3.83
C ASP A 74 9.46 -27.35 2.63
N GLU A 75 9.76 -28.32 1.76
CA GLU A 75 10.65 -28.15 0.61
C GLU A 75 10.10 -27.20 -0.48
N ASP A 76 8.77 -27.10 -0.60
CA ASP A 76 8.09 -26.17 -1.53
C ASP A 76 8.21 -24.72 -1.06
N TYR A 77 8.71 -24.49 0.15
CA TYR A 77 8.85 -23.19 0.77
C TYR A 77 10.30 -22.81 1.01
N LYS A 78 10.52 -21.50 1.09
CA LYS A 78 11.80 -20.88 1.37
C LYS A 78 11.67 -20.03 2.62
N LEU A 79 12.54 -20.28 3.58
CA LEU A 79 12.75 -19.44 4.74
C LEU A 79 14.12 -18.75 4.63
N SER A 80 14.18 -17.45 4.92
CA SER A 80 15.45 -16.70 4.95
C SER A 80 15.46 -15.71 6.10
N THR A 81 16.63 -15.43 6.68
CA THR A 81 16.81 -14.23 7.50
C THR A 81 17.02 -13.02 6.60
N MET A 82 16.55 -11.86 7.02
CA MET A 82 16.88 -10.55 6.47
C MET A 82 17.43 -9.67 7.58
N ILE A 83 18.59 -9.06 7.37
CA ILE A 83 19.24 -8.15 8.33
C ILE A 83 19.38 -6.76 7.70
N GLY A 84 18.85 -5.76 8.40
CA GLY A 84 18.79 -4.37 7.96
C GLY A 84 17.55 -4.09 7.09
N PHE A 85 17.62 -3.07 6.24
CA PHE A 85 16.48 -2.61 5.44
C PHE A 85 16.69 -2.88 3.96
N LYS A 86 15.59 -3.03 3.20
CA LYS A 86 15.61 -2.97 1.73
C LYS A 86 16.16 -1.60 1.28
N PRO A 87 16.73 -1.47 0.06
CA PRO A 87 17.35 -0.23 -0.39
C PRO A 87 16.41 0.99 -0.31
N MET A 88 16.86 2.03 0.37
CA MET A 88 16.15 3.30 0.53
C MET A 88 16.37 4.23 -0.67
N TRP A 89 15.77 5.43 -0.65
CA TRP A 89 15.73 6.32 -1.81
C TRP A 89 17.12 6.58 -2.42
N ALA A 90 18.09 6.99 -1.60
CA ALA A 90 19.47 7.22 -2.06
C ALA A 90 20.27 5.92 -2.29
N LYS A 91 19.73 4.75 -1.94
CA LYS A 91 20.38 3.43 -2.08
C LYS A 91 21.74 3.34 -1.37
N ASN A 92 21.90 4.07 -0.28
CA ASN A 92 23.12 4.11 0.52
C ASN A 92 23.19 3.01 1.59
N ASN A 93 22.09 2.31 1.85
CA ASN A 93 22.06 1.14 2.71
C ASN A 93 22.21 -0.16 1.90
N GLY A 94 22.57 -1.24 2.59
CA GLY A 94 22.46 -2.58 2.03
C GLY A 94 21.71 -3.50 2.98
N THR A 95 21.14 -4.57 2.42
CA THR A 95 20.49 -5.66 3.17
C THR A 95 21.44 -6.87 3.22
N GLN A 96 21.30 -7.74 4.20
CA GLN A 96 21.88 -9.09 4.17
C GLN A 96 20.74 -10.10 4.22
N GLU A 97 20.71 -11.06 3.30
CA GLU A 97 19.73 -12.14 3.31
C GLU A 97 20.44 -13.49 3.27
N ASN A 98 19.99 -14.44 4.09
CA ASN A 98 20.56 -15.77 4.17
C ASN A 98 19.42 -16.80 4.16
N GLU A 99 19.43 -17.69 3.18
CA GLU A 99 18.50 -18.82 3.14
C GLU A 99 18.81 -19.79 4.28
N LEU A 100 17.75 -20.20 4.98
CA LEU A 100 17.80 -21.14 6.09
C LEU A 100 17.37 -22.53 5.60
N ARG A 101 17.84 -23.56 6.28
CA ARG A 101 17.41 -24.95 6.10
C ARG A 101 16.75 -25.47 7.37
N GLU A 102 16.02 -26.58 7.25
CA GLU A 102 15.51 -27.33 8.40
C GLU A 102 16.64 -27.65 9.39
N GLY A 103 16.34 -27.54 10.69
CA GLY A 103 17.28 -27.75 11.79
C GLY A 103 18.18 -26.54 12.08
N ALA A 104 19.40 -26.82 12.53
CA ALA A 104 20.31 -25.80 13.05
C ALA A 104 21.03 -25.02 11.94
N ASN A 105 20.90 -23.70 11.99
CA ASN A 105 21.59 -22.73 11.16
C ASN A 105 22.47 -21.83 12.03
N THR A 106 23.55 -21.30 11.46
CA THR A 106 24.35 -20.26 12.11
C THR A 106 24.64 -19.16 11.12
N VAL A 107 24.32 -17.92 11.51
CA VAL A 107 24.49 -16.74 10.68
C VAL A 107 25.47 -15.80 11.38
N THR A 108 26.43 -15.27 10.62
CA THR A 108 27.28 -14.17 11.07
C THR A 108 26.77 -12.90 10.39
N SER A 109 26.42 -11.89 11.18
CA SER A 109 25.96 -10.63 10.63
C SER A 109 27.12 -9.83 10.04
N THR A 110 26.95 -9.33 8.83
CA THR A 110 27.93 -8.47 8.13
C THR A 110 27.70 -6.98 8.40
N LYS A 111 26.63 -6.65 9.13
CA LYS A 111 26.18 -5.28 9.42
C LYS A 111 25.34 -5.20 10.68
N ASP A 112 25.16 -4.00 11.20
CA ASP A 112 24.16 -3.75 12.22
C ASP A 112 22.78 -3.69 11.55
N GLY A 113 21.75 -4.26 12.17
CA GLY A 113 20.41 -4.22 11.60
C GLY A 113 19.36 -5.00 12.37
N ILE A 114 18.11 -4.66 12.10
CA ILE A 114 16.95 -5.45 12.53
C ILE A 114 17.00 -6.80 11.82
N LEU A 115 16.79 -7.87 12.57
CA LEU A 115 16.56 -9.22 12.04
C LEU A 115 15.07 -9.39 11.70
N SER A 116 14.79 -9.92 10.53
CA SER A 116 13.45 -10.30 10.07
C SER A 116 13.53 -11.64 9.35
N PHE A 117 12.39 -12.26 9.11
CA PHE A 117 12.29 -13.51 8.36
C PHE A 117 11.50 -13.31 7.07
N ILE A 118 11.91 -13.98 5.99
CA ILE A 118 11.14 -14.06 4.75
C ILE A 118 10.75 -15.53 4.62
N PHE A 119 9.47 -15.84 4.86
CA PHE A 119 8.93 -17.18 4.71
C PHE A 119 7.90 -17.20 3.59
N VAL A 120 8.29 -17.71 2.43
CA VAL A 120 7.49 -17.63 1.21
C VAL A 120 7.47 -18.94 0.46
N LYS A 121 6.41 -19.17 -0.30
CA LYS A 121 6.38 -20.28 -1.27
C LYS A 121 7.43 -20.06 -2.36
N ARG A 122 8.19 -21.10 -2.72
CA ARG A 122 9.28 -20.99 -3.71
C ARG A 122 8.76 -20.60 -5.08
N ASN A 123 7.61 -21.13 -5.48
CA ASN A 123 7.05 -20.96 -6.81
C ASN A 123 5.55 -20.69 -6.75
N GLY A 124 5.15 -19.61 -7.42
CA GLY A 124 3.75 -19.26 -7.62
C GLY A 124 3.06 -18.69 -6.39
N TYR A 125 1.74 -18.61 -6.47
CA TYR A 125 0.90 -18.06 -5.42
C TYR A 125 0.71 -19.08 -4.28
N ASP A 126 0.79 -18.60 -3.05
CA ASP A 126 0.56 -19.41 -1.87
C ASP A 126 -0.95 -19.48 -1.54
N THR A 127 -1.62 -20.48 -2.10
CA THR A 127 -3.05 -20.74 -1.88
C THR A 127 -3.34 -21.57 -0.64
N ASP A 128 -2.33 -22.21 -0.07
CA ASP A 128 -2.45 -23.11 1.07
C ASP A 128 -1.30 -22.84 2.05
N PRO A 129 -1.41 -21.76 2.84
CA PRO A 129 -0.31 -21.34 3.69
C PRO A 129 0.03 -22.39 4.74
N THR A 130 1.33 -22.57 4.99
CA THR A 130 1.87 -23.46 6.01
C THR A 130 2.60 -22.68 7.10
N THR A 131 3.01 -23.34 8.17
CA THR A 131 3.74 -22.75 9.30
C THR A 131 5.13 -23.35 9.45
N VAL A 132 6.08 -22.53 9.92
CA VAL A 132 7.41 -23.00 10.33
C VAL A 132 7.75 -22.41 11.70
N ASP A 133 8.29 -23.24 12.57
CA ASP A 133 8.76 -22.82 13.88
C ASP A 133 10.23 -22.42 13.81
N VAL A 134 10.55 -21.29 14.44
CA VAL A 134 11.89 -20.70 14.47
C VAL A 134 12.26 -20.34 15.89
N LYS A 135 13.46 -20.74 16.32
CA LYS A 135 14.07 -20.32 17.58
C LYS A 135 15.42 -19.65 17.35
N VAL A 136 15.60 -18.45 17.89
CA VAL A 136 16.83 -17.67 17.74
C VAL A 136 17.63 -17.65 19.04
N THR A 137 18.92 -17.97 18.95
CA THR A 137 19.90 -17.79 20.04
C THR A 137 20.91 -16.73 19.63
N GLY A 138 20.97 -15.64 20.39
CA GLY A 138 21.66 -14.41 20.00
C GLY A 138 20.67 -13.29 19.71
N GLY A 139 21.14 -12.17 19.17
CA GLY A 139 20.35 -10.95 18.97
C GLY A 139 19.97 -10.26 20.28
N THR A 140 19.75 -8.96 20.22
CA THR A 140 19.24 -8.14 21.33
C THR A 140 17.81 -7.75 21.00
N ALA A 141 16.90 -7.88 21.96
CA ALA A 141 15.52 -7.43 21.75
C ALA A 141 15.48 -5.91 21.59
N ILE A 142 14.65 -5.43 20.66
CA ILE A 142 14.27 -4.03 20.53
C ILE A 142 12.81 -3.87 20.95
N PRO A 143 12.35 -2.65 21.28
CA PRO A 143 10.93 -2.44 21.53
C PRO A 143 10.11 -2.84 20.31
N PHE A 144 9.26 -3.84 20.52
CA PHE A 144 8.47 -4.46 19.48
C PHE A 144 7.05 -4.68 19.99
N TYR A 145 6.12 -3.90 19.45
CA TYR A 145 4.70 -3.94 19.80
C TYR A 145 3.92 -4.69 18.72
N VAL A 146 3.11 -5.65 19.15
CA VAL A 146 2.21 -6.45 18.30
C VAL A 146 0.78 -6.17 18.74
N VAL A 147 -0.04 -5.62 17.84
CA VAL A 147 -1.44 -5.27 18.11
C VAL A 147 -2.21 -6.49 18.59
N GLY A 148 -2.89 -6.35 19.73
CA GLY A 148 -3.69 -7.42 20.34
C GLY A 148 -2.90 -8.52 21.06
N GLU A 149 -1.56 -8.45 21.09
CA GLU A 149 -0.70 -9.43 21.77
C GLU A 149 0.22 -8.79 22.82
N THR A 150 0.70 -7.57 22.60
CA THR A 150 1.63 -6.91 23.53
C THR A 150 0.86 -6.23 24.66
N GLU A 151 1.09 -6.69 25.89
CA GLU A 151 0.56 -6.08 27.10
C GLU A 151 1.26 -4.75 27.41
N ASP A 152 0.52 -3.81 28.01
CA ASP A 152 1.01 -2.45 28.32
C ASP A 152 2.26 -2.45 29.20
N GLU A 153 2.31 -3.29 30.23
CA GLU A 153 3.46 -3.40 31.15
C GLU A 153 4.73 -3.89 30.41
N ASP A 154 4.57 -4.85 29.50
CA ASP A 154 5.69 -5.36 28.69
C ASP A 154 6.17 -4.28 27.72
N TRP A 155 5.26 -3.48 27.17
CA TRP A 155 5.59 -2.35 26.30
C TRP A 155 6.32 -1.23 27.04
N GLU A 156 5.81 -0.80 28.19
CA GLU A 156 6.44 0.22 29.04
C GLU A 156 7.86 -0.20 29.42
N ASN A 157 8.03 -1.44 29.90
CA ASN A 157 9.34 -1.97 30.25
C ASN A 157 10.28 -2.06 29.03
N ALA A 158 9.77 -2.38 27.84
CA ALA A 158 10.59 -2.36 26.62
C ALA A 158 11.07 -0.95 26.27
N ILE A 159 10.21 0.07 26.40
CA ILE A 159 10.56 1.47 26.15
C ILE A 159 11.56 1.99 27.19
N GLU A 160 11.39 1.67 28.48
CA GLU A 160 12.32 2.06 29.55
C GLU A 160 13.74 1.51 29.34
N ASN A 161 13.85 0.29 28.80
CA ASN A 161 15.13 -0.40 28.58
C ASN A 161 15.65 -0.27 27.12
N MET A 162 15.05 0.61 26.33
CA MET A 162 15.35 0.73 24.90
C MET A 162 16.79 1.19 24.63
N GLU A 163 17.54 0.39 23.87
CA GLU A 163 18.81 0.82 23.28
C GLU A 163 18.61 1.75 22.07
N ASP A 164 19.64 2.51 21.71
CA ASP A 164 19.67 3.38 20.54
C ASP A 164 19.71 2.59 19.22
N THR A 165 18.55 2.08 18.83
CA THR A 165 18.34 1.23 17.65
C THR A 165 17.06 1.65 16.94
N TYR A 166 16.00 0.83 17.02
CA TYR A 166 14.70 1.07 16.42
C TYR A 166 13.57 0.60 17.34
N VAL A 167 12.38 1.12 17.07
CA VAL A 167 11.10 0.66 17.58
C VAL A 167 10.33 0.07 16.40
N GLN A 168 9.76 -1.12 16.58
CA GLN A 168 8.86 -1.75 15.61
C GLN A 168 7.46 -1.90 16.19
N LEU A 169 6.44 -1.55 15.40
CA LEU A 169 5.05 -1.74 15.74
C LEU A 169 4.40 -2.49 14.58
N VAL A 170 3.66 -3.55 14.86
CA VAL A 170 3.12 -4.44 13.81
C VAL A 170 1.68 -4.83 14.07
N SER A 171 0.94 -4.96 12.99
CA SER A 171 -0.39 -5.56 12.91
C SER A 171 -0.43 -6.61 11.79
N ASP A 172 -1.59 -7.19 11.51
CA ASP A 172 -1.80 -8.07 10.37
C ASP A 172 -1.60 -7.34 9.02
N LYS A 173 -1.98 -6.06 8.91
CA LYS A 173 -1.94 -5.27 7.66
C LYS A 173 -0.73 -4.36 7.50
N ALA A 174 -0.13 -3.91 8.60
CA ALA A 174 0.89 -2.87 8.55
C ALA A 174 2.06 -3.09 9.52
N LEU A 175 3.23 -2.60 9.11
CA LEU A 175 4.45 -2.52 9.91
C LEU A 175 4.88 -1.05 9.96
N VAL A 176 5.22 -0.54 11.15
CA VAL A 176 5.79 0.79 11.35
C VAL A 176 7.15 0.63 12.04
N THR A 177 8.20 1.22 11.46
CA THR A 177 9.56 1.17 12.04
C THR A 177 10.12 2.58 12.19
N LEU A 178 10.48 2.93 13.43
CA LEU A 178 10.93 4.26 13.83
C LEU A 178 12.30 4.18 14.52
N PRO A 179 13.23 5.13 14.33
CA PRO A 179 14.46 5.18 15.13
C PRO A 179 14.13 5.48 16.60
N SER A 180 14.79 4.79 17.53
CA SER A 180 14.52 4.90 18.98
C SER A 180 14.55 6.35 19.49
N ARG A 181 15.54 7.13 19.06
CA ARG A 181 15.67 8.55 19.42
C ARG A 181 14.52 9.43 18.95
N ASP A 182 13.93 9.12 17.81
CA ASP A 182 12.83 9.90 17.25
C ASP A 182 11.52 9.52 17.95
N TYR A 183 11.31 8.23 18.26
CA TYR A 183 10.21 7.77 19.09
C TYR A 183 10.25 8.40 20.49
N LEU A 184 11.40 8.45 21.17
CA LEU A 184 11.50 9.07 22.51
C LEU A 184 11.13 10.56 22.52
N LYS A 185 11.35 11.28 21.42
CA LYS A 185 10.97 12.70 21.30
C LYS A 185 9.48 12.88 21.04
N HIS A 186 8.89 11.95 20.30
CA HIS A 186 7.48 11.99 19.93
C HIS A 186 6.86 10.61 20.11
N PRO A 187 6.66 10.16 21.36
CA PRO A 187 6.09 8.85 21.64
C PRO A 187 4.66 8.78 21.10
N ILE A 188 4.21 7.57 20.82
CA ILE A 188 2.84 7.31 20.37
C ILE A 188 2.04 7.05 21.64
N GLU A 189 1.03 7.90 21.86
CA GLU A 189 0.21 7.85 23.07
C GLU A 189 -0.68 6.60 23.09
N ASP A 190 -1.24 6.25 21.93
CA ASP A 190 -2.14 5.11 21.76
C ASP A 190 -1.77 4.39 20.45
N VAL A 191 -1.07 3.26 20.59
CA VAL A 191 -0.60 2.47 19.44
C VAL A 191 -1.77 1.76 18.76
N GLU A 192 -2.78 1.34 19.51
CA GLU A 192 -3.96 0.66 18.97
C GLU A 192 -4.81 1.63 18.15
N ALA A 193 -5.16 2.80 18.68
CA ALA A 193 -5.94 3.82 17.96
C ALA A 193 -5.22 4.31 16.68
N MET A 194 -3.88 4.40 16.72
CA MET A 194 -3.08 4.66 15.53
C MET A 194 -3.30 3.56 14.48
N PHE A 195 -3.18 2.28 14.85
CA PHE A 195 -3.39 1.18 13.93
C PHE A 195 -4.83 1.07 13.45
N GLU A 196 -5.84 1.36 14.27
CA GLU A 196 -7.23 1.44 13.83
C GLU A 196 -7.40 2.42 12.66
N THR A 197 -6.74 3.58 12.74
CA THR A 197 -6.77 4.59 11.68
C THR A 197 -6.04 4.12 10.42
N ILE A 198 -4.86 3.49 10.57
CA ILE A 198 -4.10 2.90 9.47
C ILE A 198 -4.90 1.78 8.78
N HIS A 199 -5.51 0.89 9.56
CA HIS A 199 -6.33 -0.22 9.07
C HIS A 199 -7.53 0.28 8.31
N LYS A 200 -8.24 1.29 8.84
CA LYS A 200 -9.37 1.91 8.17
C LYS A 200 -8.96 2.49 6.81
N MET A 201 -7.83 3.18 6.72
CA MET A 201 -7.32 3.67 5.43
C MET A 201 -7.00 2.53 4.47
N ILE A 202 -6.25 1.50 4.91
CA ILE A 202 -5.88 0.35 4.08
C ILE A 202 -7.14 -0.38 3.57
N ASP A 203 -8.15 -0.59 4.42
CA ASP A 203 -9.41 -1.24 4.04
C ASP A 203 -10.20 -0.42 3.02
N LEU A 204 -10.16 0.91 3.11
CA LEU A 204 -10.78 1.79 2.12
C LEU A 204 -10.06 1.71 0.77
N ASP A 205 -8.73 1.69 0.77
CA ASP A 205 -7.97 1.53 -0.46
C ASP A 205 -8.19 0.14 -1.09
N ASP A 206 -8.23 -0.92 -0.28
CA ASP A 206 -8.61 -2.27 -0.73
C ASP A 206 -10.01 -2.27 -1.33
N GLN A 207 -10.97 -1.59 -0.71
CA GLN A 207 -12.34 -1.47 -1.22
C GLN A 207 -12.38 -0.75 -2.57
N LEU A 208 -11.67 0.38 -2.72
CA LEU A 208 -11.62 1.11 -3.99
C LEU A 208 -10.93 0.29 -5.08
N ALA A 209 -9.84 -0.40 -4.74
CA ALA A 209 -9.13 -1.29 -5.63
C ALA A 209 -9.92 -2.58 -5.95
N GLY A 210 -10.98 -2.88 -5.21
CA GLY A 210 -11.83 -4.06 -5.41
C GLY A 210 -11.20 -5.36 -4.95
N PHE A 211 -10.42 -5.33 -3.87
CA PHE A 211 -9.97 -6.52 -3.15
C PHE A 211 -11.06 -6.95 -2.16
N ASP A 212 -12.02 -7.72 -2.65
CA ASP A 212 -13.20 -8.19 -1.91
C ASP A 212 -13.29 -9.72 -1.82
N ASP A 213 -12.17 -10.40 -2.09
CA ASP A 213 -12.03 -11.86 -1.99
C ASP A 213 -12.98 -12.65 -2.90
N SER A 214 -13.59 -12.00 -3.90
CA SER A 214 -14.59 -12.62 -4.78
C SER A 214 -13.98 -13.65 -5.76
N LEU A 215 -12.71 -13.48 -6.09
CA LEU A 215 -11.93 -14.28 -7.04
C LEU A 215 -10.46 -14.28 -6.59
N PRO A 216 -9.64 -15.27 -7.00
CA PRO A 216 -8.23 -15.33 -6.61
C PRO A 216 -7.44 -14.03 -6.88
N GLU A 217 -7.66 -13.37 -8.02
CA GLU A 217 -7.04 -12.09 -8.36
C GLU A 217 -7.55 -10.90 -7.53
N ASN A 218 -8.70 -11.03 -6.89
CA ASN A 218 -9.31 -10.01 -6.02
C ASN A 218 -9.16 -10.34 -4.54
N MET A 219 -8.42 -11.39 -4.16
CA MET A 219 -8.12 -11.63 -2.76
C MET A 219 -7.18 -10.56 -2.22
N LYS A 220 -7.41 -10.13 -0.98
CA LYS A 220 -6.45 -9.30 -0.26
C LYS A 220 -5.12 -10.03 -0.14
N THR A 221 -4.02 -9.27 -0.18
CA THR A 221 -2.69 -9.83 0.02
C THR A 221 -2.35 -9.90 1.50
N ARG A 222 -1.54 -10.89 1.88
CA ARG A 222 -0.97 -11.02 3.22
C ARG A 222 0.35 -10.25 3.38
N ASN A 223 0.89 -9.70 2.29
CA ASN A 223 2.04 -8.80 2.38
C ASN A 223 1.59 -7.46 2.96
N ARG A 224 2.36 -6.93 3.91
CA ARG A 224 1.98 -5.73 4.67
C ARG A 224 2.30 -4.44 3.94
N ILE A 225 1.59 -3.38 4.28
CA ILE A 225 2.07 -2.02 4.05
C ILE A 225 3.13 -1.71 5.13
N ASN A 226 4.35 -1.40 4.73
CA ASN A 226 5.42 -1.07 5.67
C ASN A 226 5.76 0.42 5.62
N TYR A 227 5.65 1.13 6.73
CA TYR A 227 6.06 2.51 6.91
C TYR A 227 7.40 2.56 7.67
N LEU A 228 8.38 3.25 7.11
CA LEU A 228 9.74 3.24 7.62
C LEU A 228 10.37 4.62 7.48
N VAL A 229 10.99 5.13 8.55
CA VAL A 229 11.78 6.36 8.47
C VAL A 229 13.05 6.10 7.64
N ASP A 230 13.23 6.87 6.56
CA ASP A 230 14.45 6.85 5.77
C ASP A 230 15.57 7.60 6.51
N VAL A 231 16.53 6.84 7.04
CA VAL A 231 17.71 7.37 7.74
C VAL A 231 18.98 7.34 6.89
N TYR A 232 18.89 6.86 5.64
CA TYR A 232 20.04 6.66 4.76
C TYR A 232 20.07 7.62 3.56
N THR A 233 19.02 8.42 3.38
CA THR A 233 18.94 9.48 2.39
C THR A 233 19.24 10.83 3.03
N PRO A 234 20.44 11.41 2.81
CA PRO A 234 20.80 12.72 3.34
C PRO A 234 20.24 13.85 2.46
N ALA A 235 20.27 15.07 3.00
CA ALA A 235 20.12 16.29 2.20
C ALA A 235 21.26 16.38 1.15
N PRO A 236 21.00 16.97 -0.04
CA PRO A 236 19.76 17.61 -0.48
C PRO A 236 18.73 16.64 -1.06
N GLU A 237 19.00 15.33 -1.08
CA GLU A 237 18.11 14.36 -1.71
C GLU A 237 16.82 14.18 -0.92
N SER A 238 16.92 14.13 0.42
CA SER A 238 15.76 14.07 1.30
C SER A 238 14.86 15.31 1.18
N ASP A 239 15.37 16.46 0.70
CA ASP A 239 14.57 17.68 0.55
C ASP A 239 13.56 17.60 -0.61
N LYS A 240 13.69 16.60 -1.49
CA LYS A 240 12.86 16.47 -2.70
C LYS A 240 11.49 15.84 -2.48
N TYR A 241 11.26 15.22 -1.33
CA TYR A 241 10.01 14.51 -1.05
C TYR A 241 9.49 14.86 0.34
N TYR A 242 8.20 14.68 0.58
CA TYR A 242 7.62 14.70 1.93
C TYR A 242 7.70 13.29 2.51
N ALA A 243 7.09 12.34 1.82
CA ALA A 243 7.26 10.90 1.97
C ALA A 243 7.39 10.30 0.56
N TYR A 244 7.64 8.99 0.44
CA TYR A 244 7.67 8.33 -0.86
C TYR A 244 7.27 6.85 -0.79
N ALA A 245 6.58 6.35 -1.80
CA ALA A 245 6.33 4.92 -1.98
C ALA A 245 7.41 4.24 -2.83
N SER A 246 8.07 3.24 -2.27
CA SER A 246 9.04 2.38 -2.97
C SER A 246 8.60 0.92 -2.88
N ASP A 247 9.27 0.05 -3.64
CA ASP A 247 9.09 -1.38 -3.46
C ASP A 247 9.43 -1.75 -2.00
N TYR A 248 8.59 -2.59 -1.40
CA TYR A 248 8.62 -3.07 -0.01
C TYR A 248 8.18 -2.09 1.08
N PHE A 249 8.21 -0.77 0.88
CA PHE A 249 7.90 0.19 1.96
C PHE A 249 7.55 1.61 1.47
N ILE A 250 6.92 2.37 2.37
CA ILE A 250 6.70 3.81 2.29
C ILE A 250 7.74 4.48 3.19
N GLY A 251 8.60 5.29 2.59
CA GLY A 251 9.64 6.05 3.26
C GLY A 251 9.10 7.34 3.87
N MET A 252 9.40 7.55 5.14
CA MET A 252 9.06 8.74 5.93
C MET A 252 10.31 9.52 6.29
N LYS A 253 10.15 10.79 6.68
CA LYS A 253 11.22 11.57 7.28
C LYS A 253 11.15 11.52 8.80
N ARG A 254 12.28 11.82 9.44
CA ARG A 254 12.38 11.96 10.89
C ARG A 254 11.50 13.08 11.45
N ASP A 255 11.18 14.10 10.66
CA ASP A 255 10.40 15.27 11.07
C ASP A 255 8.91 15.20 10.70
N ASN A 256 8.46 14.17 9.96
CA ASN A 256 7.06 14.05 9.55
C ASN A 256 6.41 12.68 9.84
N PHE A 257 7.11 11.74 10.48
CA PHE A 257 6.49 10.46 10.84
C PHE A 257 5.29 10.62 11.78
N THR A 258 5.24 11.71 12.58
CA THR A 258 4.10 11.99 13.47
C THR A 258 2.80 12.22 12.72
N ALA A 259 2.85 12.66 11.45
CA ALA A 259 1.64 12.85 10.67
C ALA A 259 1.03 11.51 10.21
N LEU A 260 1.83 10.42 10.19
CA LEU A 260 1.30 9.05 10.09
C LEU A 260 0.75 8.58 11.44
N THR A 261 1.47 8.85 12.53
CA THR A 261 1.16 8.22 13.83
C THR A 261 0.11 8.95 14.66
N ARG A 262 -0.21 10.20 14.33
CA ARG A 262 -1.15 11.06 15.08
C ARG A 262 -2.21 11.70 14.19
N ASP A 263 -1.82 12.20 13.02
CA ASP A 263 -2.67 13.06 12.18
C ASP A 263 -3.26 12.36 10.95
N LEU A 264 -3.12 11.03 10.85
CA LEU A 264 -3.52 10.27 9.65
C LEU A 264 -5.00 10.42 9.31
N GLY A 265 -5.85 10.75 10.27
CA GLY A 265 -7.25 11.09 10.05
C GLY A 265 -7.47 12.30 9.12
N THR A 266 -6.44 13.12 8.88
CA THR A 266 -6.49 14.29 7.97
C THR A 266 -5.29 14.43 7.03
N GLU A 267 -4.32 13.51 7.07
CA GLU A 267 -3.04 13.67 6.38
C GLU A 267 -3.03 13.13 4.95
N TRP A 268 -3.24 14.03 3.99
CA TRP A 268 -3.26 13.70 2.56
C TRP A 268 -1.97 13.04 2.07
N GLY A 269 -0.80 13.45 2.61
CA GLY A 269 0.49 12.91 2.18
C GLY A 269 0.59 11.40 2.35
N TYR A 270 0.16 10.87 3.50
CA TYR A 270 0.21 9.43 3.74
C TYR A 270 -0.88 8.64 3.02
N TRP A 271 -2.06 9.24 2.78
CA TRP A 271 -3.05 8.62 1.89
C TRP A 271 -2.52 8.52 0.46
N HIS A 272 -1.83 9.56 0.00
CA HIS A 272 -1.21 9.61 -1.33
C HIS A 272 -0.12 8.54 -1.49
N GLU A 273 0.84 8.46 -0.56
CA GLU A 273 1.89 7.43 -0.64
C GLU A 273 1.33 6.01 -0.51
N THR A 274 0.32 5.80 0.34
CA THR A 274 -0.34 4.49 0.45
C THR A 274 -1.06 4.14 -0.85
N GLY A 275 -1.75 5.11 -1.48
CA GLY A 275 -2.38 4.95 -2.78
C GLY A 275 -1.41 4.58 -3.90
N HIS A 276 -0.16 5.04 -3.87
CA HIS A 276 0.87 4.62 -4.84
C HIS A 276 1.13 3.11 -4.81
N THR A 277 0.82 2.43 -3.69
CA THR A 277 0.93 0.96 -3.60
C THR A 277 -0.19 0.23 -4.34
N TYR A 278 -1.28 0.91 -4.68
CA TYR A 278 -2.45 0.35 -5.36
C TYR A 278 -2.53 0.68 -6.86
N GLN A 279 -1.66 1.57 -7.37
CA GLN A 279 -1.70 1.97 -8.77
C GLN A 279 -1.37 0.84 -9.75
N GLN A 280 -2.30 0.57 -10.65
CA GLN A 280 -2.13 -0.44 -11.70
C GLN A 280 -1.38 0.12 -12.90
N ARG A 281 -0.11 -0.27 -13.04
CA ARG A 281 0.76 0.16 -14.16
C ARG A 281 0.19 -0.10 -15.55
N SER A 282 -0.75 -1.04 -15.70
CA SER A 282 -1.44 -1.36 -16.96
C SER A 282 -2.23 -0.19 -17.55
N TRP A 283 -2.62 0.80 -16.74
CA TRP A 283 -3.31 2.00 -17.22
C TRP A 283 -2.76 3.31 -16.65
N THR A 284 -1.77 3.26 -15.77
CA THR A 284 -0.97 4.42 -15.37
C THR A 284 0.03 4.79 -16.46
N PHE A 285 -0.28 5.84 -17.23
CA PHE A 285 0.66 6.51 -18.14
C PHE A 285 1.34 7.71 -17.45
N SER A 286 2.48 8.16 -17.99
CA SER A 286 3.37 9.11 -17.29
C SER A 286 2.67 10.38 -16.82
N ALA A 287 1.73 10.91 -17.61
CA ALA A 287 1.02 12.14 -17.28
C ALA A 287 -0.01 12.02 -16.14
N ILE A 288 -0.29 10.80 -15.64
CA ILE A 288 -1.26 10.57 -14.57
C ILE A 288 -0.69 9.83 -13.36
N VAL A 289 0.62 9.60 -13.26
CA VAL A 289 1.22 8.94 -12.08
C VAL A 289 0.81 9.67 -10.80
N GLU A 290 1.01 10.99 -10.75
CA GLU A 290 0.65 11.86 -9.62
C GLU A 290 -0.82 12.30 -9.61
N VAL A 291 -1.62 11.85 -10.58
CA VAL A 291 -3.05 12.20 -10.67
C VAL A 291 -3.92 11.04 -10.24
N GLN A 292 -3.69 9.86 -10.83
CA GLN A 292 -4.45 8.64 -10.54
C GLN A 292 -4.32 8.23 -9.06
N VAL A 293 -3.13 8.35 -8.47
CA VAL A 293 -2.93 8.03 -7.06
C VAL A 293 -3.89 8.80 -6.14
N ASN A 294 -4.16 10.06 -6.47
CA ASN A 294 -5.03 10.92 -5.70
C ASN A 294 -6.52 10.52 -5.77
N MET A 295 -6.90 9.54 -6.59
CA MET A 295 -8.21 8.90 -6.48
C MET A 295 -8.37 8.16 -5.16
N TYR A 296 -7.32 7.49 -4.68
CA TYR A 296 -7.29 6.82 -3.38
C TYR A 296 -7.39 7.85 -2.25
N SER A 297 -6.59 8.92 -2.33
CA SER A 297 -6.65 10.03 -1.37
C SER A 297 -8.03 10.70 -1.32
N LEU A 298 -8.68 10.93 -2.47
CA LEU A 298 -10.05 11.45 -2.52
C LEU A 298 -11.06 10.49 -1.89
N TYR A 299 -10.89 9.19 -2.11
CA TYR A 299 -11.77 8.17 -1.56
C TYR A 299 -11.67 8.12 -0.03
N VAL A 300 -10.45 8.07 0.50
CA VAL A 300 -10.19 8.13 1.95
C VAL A 300 -10.76 9.42 2.54
N GLN A 301 -10.47 10.57 1.92
CA GLN A 301 -10.98 11.87 2.34
C GLN A 301 -12.52 11.87 2.48
N GLU A 302 -13.23 11.41 1.45
CA GLU A 302 -14.69 11.37 1.45
C GLU A 302 -15.24 10.42 2.53
N LYS A 303 -14.61 9.26 2.70
CA LYS A 303 -15.03 8.24 3.67
C LYS A 303 -14.70 8.62 5.11
N PHE A 304 -13.75 9.52 5.31
CA PHE A 304 -13.49 10.16 6.60
C PHE A 304 -14.41 11.36 6.84
N GLY A 305 -15.29 11.71 5.90
CA GLY A 305 -16.28 12.78 6.05
C GLY A 305 -15.67 14.18 5.92
N LEU A 306 -14.51 14.29 5.28
CA LEU A 306 -13.80 15.56 5.15
C LEU A 306 -14.25 16.35 3.91
N PRO A 307 -14.18 17.70 3.95
CA PRO A 307 -14.43 18.53 2.78
C PRO A 307 -13.50 18.20 1.60
N SER A 308 -14.05 18.23 0.38
CA SER A 308 -13.26 17.92 -0.83
C SER A 308 -12.09 18.90 -1.01
N LYS A 309 -10.87 18.34 -1.18
CA LYS A 309 -9.67 19.12 -1.45
C LYS A 309 -9.74 19.88 -2.78
N LEU A 310 -10.56 19.43 -3.73
CA LEU A 310 -10.74 20.08 -5.05
C LEU A 310 -11.41 21.46 -4.97
N ASN A 311 -12.03 21.80 -3.84
CA ASN A 311 -12.54 23.14 -3.56
C ASN A 311 -11.44 24.13 -3.14
N ASN A 312 -10.24 23.63 -2.84
CA ASN A 312 -9.12 24.44 -2.37
C ASN A 312 -8.22 24.91 -3.52
N LYS A 313 -7.39 25.90 -3.21
CA LYS A 313 -6.31 26.38 -4.07
C LYS A 313 -5.08 25.51 -3.80
N GLU A 314 -4.48 24.98 -4.86
CA GLU A 314 -3.35 24.06 -4.75
C GLU A 314 -2.07 24.69 -5.32
N GLY A 315 -0.95 24.47 -4.65
CA GLY A 315 0.33 25.08 -5.01
C GLY A 315 0.26 26.61 -5.04
N LYS A 316 0.67 27.21 -6.16
CA LYS A 316 0.68 28.69 -6.36
C LYS A 316 -0.60 29.23 -7.00
N ASN A 317 -1.64 28.41 -7.14
CA ASN A 317 -2.85 28.80 -7.85
C ASN A 317 -3.69 29.82 -7.05
N THR A 318 -4.37 30.71 -7.78
CA THR A 318 -5.21 31.76 -7.19
C THR A 318 -6.68 31.36 -7.05
N VAL A 319 -7.08 30.26 -7.69
CA VAL A 319 -8.44 29.72 -7.76
C VAL A 319 -8.45 28.23 -7.44
N SER A 320 -9.63 27.66 -7.18
CA SER A 320 -9.77 26.25 -6.82
C SER A 320 -9.40 25.30 -7.95
N SER A 321 -9.12 24.04 -7.64
CA SER A 321 -8.87 23.00 -8.65
C SER A 321 -10.03 22.86 -9.64
N PHE A 322 -11.28 22.99 -9.16
CA PHE A 322 -12.45 23.01 -10.05
C PHE A 322 -12.44 24.18 -11.04
N GLU A 323 -12.06 25.38 -10.60
CA GLU A 323 -11.99 26.53 -11.50
C GLU A 323 -10.81 26.42 -12.47
N MET A 324 -9.66 25.91 -12.02
CA MET A 324 -8.55 25.58 -12.91
C MET A 324 -8.97 24.55 -13.98
N ALA A 325 -9.74 23.53 -13.59
CA ALA A 325 -10.25 22.50 -14.50
C ALA A 325 -11.19 23.08 -15.58
N ARG A 326 -12.07 24.02 -15.20
CA ARG A 326 -12.91 24.75 -16.18
C ARG A 326 -12.07 25.45 -17.23
N ARG A 327 -11.01 26.15 -16.81
CA ARG A 327 -10.09 26.86 -17.71
C ARG A 327 -9.30 25.89 -18.58
N TYR A 328 -8.85 24.78 -18.01
CA TYR A 328 -8.12 23.75 -18.73
C TYR A 328 -8.95 23.16 -19.88
N ILE A 329 -10.20 22.74 -19.62
CA ILE A 329 -11.10 22.20 -20.65
C ILE A 329 -11.41 23.25 -21.74
N ALA A 330 -11.53 24.52 -21.38
CA ALA A 330 -11.77 25.61 -22.32
C ALA A 330 -10.56 25.93 -23.23
N ASN A 331 -9.34 25.55 -22.82
CA ASN A 331 -8.14 25.79 -23.61
C ASN A 331 -8.15 24.96 -24.91
N PRO A 332 -8.04 25.57 -26.10
CA PRO A 332 -7.99 24.83 -27.37
C PRO A 332 -6.72 23.98 -27.53
N ASN A 333 -5.63 24.34 -26.85
CA ASN A 333 -4.33 23.66 -26.93
C ASN A 333 -4.11 22.63 -25.81
N LYS A 334 -5.16 22.30 -25.03
CA LYS A 334 -5.08 21.31 -23.96
C LYS A 334 -4.62 19.95 -24.49
N ASN A 335 -3.78 19.27 -23.72
CA ASN A 335 -3.34 17.91 -23.98
C ASN A 335 -3.20 17.17 -22.64
N TYR A 336 -4.05 16.19 -22.39
CA TYR A 336 -4.05 15.48 -21.11
C TYR A 336 -2.81 14.62 -20.93
N MET A 337 -2.18 14.21 -22.04
CA MET A 337 -0.98 13.37 -22.09
C MET A 337 0.31 14.12 -21.77
N VAL A 338 0.26 15.43 -21.54
CA VAL A 338 1.42 16.26 -21.18
C VAL A 338 1.17 16.92 -19.84
N ILE A 339 2.13 16.83 -18.92
CA ILE A 339 2.05 17.46 -17.61
C ILE A 339 3.20 18.44 -17.40
N ASN A 340 2.89 19.61 -16.85
CA ASN A 340 3.86 20.55 -16.34
C ASN A 340 4.09 20.29 -14.85
N SER A 341 5.04 19.41 -14.53
CA SER A 341 5.37 19.06 -13.15
C SER A 341 5.88 20.23 -12.30
N ALA A 342 6.24 21.36 -12.91
CA ALA A 342 6.57 22.59 -12.17
C ALA A 342 5.33 23.32 -11.60
N GLU A 343 4.13 22.97 -12.07
CA GLU A 343 2.86 23.51 -11.59
C GLU A 343 2.10 22.45 -10.79
N TYR A 344 2.41 22.33 -9.49
CA TYR A 344 1.79 21.33 -8.60
C TYR A 344 0.25 21.30 -8.67
N GLY A 345 -0.38 22.46 -8.83
CA GLY A 345 -1.83 22.56 -8.96
C GLY A 345 -2.40 21.95 -10.24
N GLU A 346 -1.59 21.64 -11.26
CA GLU A 346 -2.03 20.92 -12.45
C GLU A 346 -2.43 19.47 -12.12
N PHE A 347 -1.76 18.81 -11.16
CA PHE A 347 -2.13 17.45 -10.74
C PHE A 347 -3.58 17.41 -10.23
N PHE A 348 -3.95 18.36 -9.38
CA PHE A 348 -5.32 18.50 -8.86
C PHE A 348 -6.30 18.99 -9.91
N THR A 349 -5.86 19.84 -10.85
CA THR A 349 -6.67 20.27 -11.99
C THR A 349 -7.10 19.08 -12.84
N LYS A 350 -6.17 18.17 -13.14
CA LYS A 350 -6.45 16.94 -13.89
C LYS A 350 -7.22 15.91 -13.07
N LEU A 351 -7.01 15.86 -11.76
CA LEU A 351 -7.77 14.99 -10.86
C LEU A 351 -9.28 15.23 -10.94
N VAL A 352 -9.72 16.46 -11.27
CA VAL A 352 -11.13 16.79 -11.50
C VAL A 352 -11.78 15.90 -12.58
N MET A 353 -11.04 15.42 -13.59
CA MET A 353 -11.57 14.46 -14.59
C MET A 353 -12.09 13.18 -13.90
N PHE A 354 -11.33 12.64 -12.95
CA PHE A 354 -11.72 11.44 -12.20
C PHE A 354 -12.89 11.74 -11.25
N HIS A 355 -12.89 12.90 -10.59
CA HIS A 355 -14.03 13.37 -9.77
C HIS A 355 -15.33 13.47 -10.60
N GLN A 356 -15.26 14.00 -11.81
CA GLN A 356 -16.40 14.12 -12.72
C GLN A 356 -16.98 12.74 -13.08
N LEU A 357 -16.12 11.79 -13.44
CA LEU A 357 -16.53 10.41 -13.70
C LEU A 357 -17.15 9.78 -12.46
N LYS A 358 -16.51 9.93 -11.29
CA LYS A 358 -17.04 9.46 -10.00
C LYS A 358 -18.40 10.07 -9.66
N SER A 359 -18.61 11.34 -9.99
CA SER A 359 -19.87 12.04 -9.69
C SER A 359 -21.06 11.51 -10.49
N VAL A 360 -20.81 10.94 -11.68
CA VAL A 360 -21.86 10.35 -12.53
C VAL A 360 -22.05 8.86 -12.26
N TYR A 361 -20.95 8.12 -12.07
CA TYR A 361 -20.97 6.65 -12.03
C TYR A 361 -20.68 6.04 -10.65
N GLY A 362 -20.37 6.87 -9.66
CA GLY A 362 -19.93 6.41 -8.33
C GLY A 362 -18.51 5.82 -8.34
N TRP A 363 -18.01 5.55 -7.13
CA TRP A 363 -16.72 4.86 -6.95
C TRP A 363 -16.75 3.41 -7.47
N GLU A 364 -17.93 2.79 -7.53
CA GLU A 364 -18.11 1.42 -8.05
C GLU A 364 -17.58 1.26 -9.49
N ALA A 365 -17.68 2.28 -10.33
CA ALA A 365 -17.12 2.24 -11.69
C ALA A 365 -15.60 2.04 -11.67
N PHE A 366 -14.90 2.67 -10.72
CA PHE A 366 -13.46 2.49 -10.54
C PHE A 366 -13.13 1.17 -9.86
N THR A 367 -13.91 0.71 -8.90
CA THR A 367 -13.76 -0.64 -8.33
C THR A 367 -13.86 -1.71 -9.42
N ARG A 368 -14.86 -1.60 -10.30
CA ARG A 368 -15.02 -2.48 -11.46
C ARG A 368 -13.87 -2.33 -12.45
N LEU A 369 -13.40 -1.11 -12.72
CA LEU A 369 -12.23 -0.85 -13.56
C LEU A 369 -11.01 -1.63 -13.06
N HIS A 370 -10.67 -1.52 -11.77
CA HIS A 370 -9.52 -2.21 -11.19
C HIS A 370 -9.62 -3.73 -11.33
N LYS A 371 -10.81 -4.29 -11.07
CA LYS A 371 -11.10 -5.72 -11.25
C LYS A 371 -10.93 -6.17 -12.70
N GLU A 372 -11.46 -5.41 -13.67
CA GLU A 372 -11.29 -5.77 -15.08
C GLU A 372 -9.81 -5.74 -15.51
N PHE A 373 -9.03 -4.78 -15.02
CA PHE A 373 -7.59 -4.72 -15.31
C PHE A 373 -6.78 -5.85 -14.68
N ARG A 374 -7.28 -6.53 -13.63
CA ARG A 374 -6.68 -7.74 -13.08
C ARG A 374 -7.00 -9.01 -13.87
N LYS A 375 -7.97 -8.96 -14.79
CA LYS A 375 -8.24 -10.10 -15.69
C LYS A 375 -7.11 -10.21 -16.72
N GLN A 376 -6.72 -11.45 -17.02
CA GLN A 376 -5.46 -11.80 -17.70
C GLN A 376 -5.19 -11.12 -19.06
N SER A 377 -6.20 -10.56 -19.74
CA SER A 377 -6.03 -9.87 -21.03
C SER A 377 -5.48 -8.44 -20.92
N LEU A 378 -5.35 -7.89 -19.72
CA LEU A 378 -4.94 -6.49 -19.48
C LEU A 378 -3.72 -6.35 -18.55
N ILE A 379 -2.96 -7.43 -18.35
CA ILE A 379 -1.73 -7.43 -17.55
C ILE A 379 -0.73 -6.43 -18.12
N TYR A 380 0.00 -5.77 -17.22
CA TYR A 380 1.00 -4.77 -17.56
C TYR A 380 2.05 -5.35 -18.51
N ASN A 381 2.30 -4.66 -19.62
CA ASN A 381 3.38 -4.97 -20.54
C ASN A 381 4.33 -3.76 -20.59
N PRO A 382 5.62 -3.91 -20.22
CA PRO A 382 6.58 -2.80 -20.20
C PRO A 382 6.88 -2.23 -21.59
N LYS A 383 6.48 -2.90 -22.68
CA LYS A 383 6.61 -2.40 -24.05
C LYS A 383 5.47 -1.47 -24.47
N GLU A 384 4.42 -1.35 -23.66
CA GLU A 384 3.28 -0.48 -23.95
C GLU A 384 3.64 0.98 -23.74
N THR A 385 3.28 1.79 -24.74
CA THR A 385 3.44 3.23 -24.70
C THR A 385 2.38 3.87 -23.81
N ASP A 386 2.59 5.14 -23.44
CA ASP A 386 1.58 5.92 -22.75
C ASP A 386 0.27 6.04 -23.54
N ALA A 387 0.35 6.07 -24.88
CA ALA A 387 -0.82 6.05 -25.75
C ALA A 387 -1.59 4.73 -25.66
N ASP A 388 -0.90 3.59 -25.62
CA ASP A 388 -1.54 2.28 -25.46
C ASP A 388 -2.30 2.18 -24.14
N LYS A 389 -1.70 2.66 -23.04
CA LYS A 389 -2.33 2.70 -21.72
C LYS A 389 -3.53 3.65 -21.67
N ALA A 390 -3.41 4.83 -22.28
CA ALA A 390 -4.51 5.80 -22.38
C ALA A 390 -5.69 5.24 -23.18
N ASN A 391 -5.41 4.59 -24.32
CA ASN A 391 -6.41 3.89 -25.14
C ASN A 391 -7.14 2.81 -24.33
N LYS A 392 -6.39 1.96 -23.60
CA LYS A 392 -6.96 0.93 -22.71
C LYS A 392 -7.82 1.55 -21.63
N PHE A 393 -7.35 2.58 -20.95
CA PHE A 393 -8.10 3.27 -19.90
C PHE A 393 -9.44 3.79 -20.43
N VAL A 394 -9.44 4.51 -21.55
CA VAL A 394 -10.67 5.07 -22.15
C VAL A 394 -11.63 3.96 -22.59
N TYR A 395 -11.12 2.93 -23.26
CA TYR A 395 -11.92 1.77 -23.67
C TYR A 395 -12.57 1.10 -22.46
N MET A 396 -11.78 0.83 -21.41
CA MET A 396 -12.26 0.15 -20.22
C MET A 396 -13.25 1.00 -19.43
N MET A 397 -13.05 2.31 -19.36
CA MET A 397 -14.04 3.22 -18.76
C MET A 397 -15.37 3.19 -19.53
N CYS A 398 -15.37 3.18 -20.86
CA CYS A 398 -16.59 3.01 -21.64
C CYS A 398 -17.25 1.64 -21.36
N TYR A 399 -16.44 0.59 -21.31
CA TYR A 399 -16.91 -0.78 -21.06
C TYR A 399 -17.57 -0.94 -19.70
N VAL A 400 -16.95 -0.44 -18.61
CA VAL A 400 -17.49 -0.61 -17.25
C VAL A 400 -18.68 0.31 -16.99
N THR A 401 -18.68 1.53 -17.51
CA THR A 401 -19.80 2.48 -17.34
C THR A 401 -20.97 2.21 -18.27
N ARG A 402 -20.78 1.40 -19.32
CA ARG A 402 -21.76 1.16 -20.38
C ARG A 402 -22.18 2.44 -21.12
N ASN A 403 -21.30 3.44 -21.17
CA ASN A 403 -21.52 4.68 -21.90
C ASN A 403 -20.35 4.98 -22.84
N ASP A 404 -20.65 5.61 -23.97
CA ASP A 404 -19.61 6.18 -24.84
C ASP A 404 -19.06 7.46 -24.20
N LEU A 405 -17.88 7.34 -23.58
CA LEU A 405 -17.18 8.43 -22.92
C LEU A 405 -16.14 9.11 -23.83
N VAL A 406 -16.03 8.73 -25.11
CA VAL A 406 -15.05 9.32 -26.04
C VAL A 406 -15.22 10.85 -26.15
N PRO A 407 -16.45 11.41 -26.27
CA PRO A 407 -16.62 12.86 -26.27
C PRO A 407 -16.17 13.53 -24.98
N PHE A 408 -16.37 12.88 -23.82
CA PHE A 408 -15.93 13.38 -22.52
C PHE A 408 -14.40 13.46 -22.43
N PHE A 409 -13.70 12.38 -22.78
CA PHE A 409 -12.23 12.36 -22.75
C PHE A 409 -11.62 13.36 -23.74
N ARG A 410 -12.24 13.54 -24.91
CA ARG A 410 -11.82 14.57 -25.88
C ARG A 410 -11.91 16.00 -25.31
N LYS A 411 -12.93 16.30 -24.49
CA LYS A 411 -13.02 17.59 -23.78
C LYS A 411 -11.88 17.81 -22.78
N TRP A 412 -11.30 16.75 -22.26
CA TRP A 412 -10.09 16.81 -21.43
C TRP A 412 -8.80 16.82 -22.25
N GLY A 413 -8.85 16.73 -23.57
CA GLY A 413 -7.66 16.61 -24.41
C GLY A 413 -7.00 15.23 -24.33
N LEU A 414 -7.75 14.20 -23.89
CA LEU A 414 -7.34 12.80 -23.93
C LEU A 414 -7.97 12.15 -25.17
N ASN A 415 -7.19 12.09 -26.26
CA ASN A 415 -7.62 11.50 -27.51
C ASN A 415 -7.20 10.02 -27.59
N ILE A 416 -8.01 9.22 -28.27
CA ILE A 416 -7.73 7.80 -28.55
C ILE A 416 -7.48 7.58 -30.04
N ASP A 417 -6.80 6.49 -30.37
CA ASP A 417 -6.56 6.11 -31.76
C ASP A 417 -7.82 5.59 -32.49
N ALA A 418 -7.71 5.46 -33.81
CA ALA A 418 -8.80 5.01 -34.65
C ALA A 418 -9.26 3.57 -34.33
N ALA A 419 -8.32 2.68 -33.97
CA ALA A 419 -8.62 1.30 -33.67
C ALA A 419 -9.46 1.17 -32.39
N THR A 420 -9.11 1.91 -31.34
CA THR A 420 -9.83 2.00 -30.07
C THR A 420 -11.20 2.64 -30.29
N SER A 421 -11.25 3.73 -31.06
CA SER A 421 -12.52 4.39 -31.42
C SER A 421 -13.49 3.44 -32.13
N GLN A 422 -13.00 2.64 -33.10
CA GLN A 422 -13.80 1.63 -33.78
C GLN A 422 -14.30 0.53 -32.84
N LYS A 423 -13.46 0.05 -31.92
CA LYS A 423 -13.87 -0.94 -30.89
C LYS A 423 -14.97 -0.37 -29.99
N ILE A 424 -14.89 0.90 -29.59
CA ILE A 424 -15.93 1.54 -28.77
C ILE A 424 -17.22 1.72 -29.56
N ALA A 425 -17.14 2.21 -30.80
CA ALA A 425 -18.31 2.38 -31.67
C ALA A 425 -19.05 1.05 -31.91
N ALA A 426 -18.31 -0.06 -32.05
CA ALA A 426 -18.88 -1.39 -32.21
C ALA A 426 -19.71 -1.86 -31.00
N MET A 427 -19.44 -1.33 -29.80
CA MET A 427 -20.24 -1.62 -28.60
C MET A 427 -21.62 -0.94 -28.60
N ARG A 428 -21.85 0.06 -29.49
CA ARG A 428 -23.12 0.79 -29.64
C ARG A 428 -23.64 1.36 -28.30
N LEU A 429 -22.74 1.86 -27.47
CA LEU A 429 -23.07 2.40 -26.15
C LEU A 429 -23.79 3.75 -26.30
N PRO A 430 -24.79 4.06 -25.47
CA PRO A 430 -25.38 5.39 -25.44
C PRO A 430 -24.41 6.41 -24.84
N LEU A 431 -24.58 7.69 -25.17
CA LEU A 431 -23.93 8.76 -24.45
C LEU A 431 -24.41 8.80 -22.98
N PRO A 432 -23.60 9.35 -22.05
CA PRO A 432 -24.01 9.58 -20.67
C PRO A 432 -25.28 10.44 -20.62
N ARG A 433 -26.24 10.09 -19.75
CA ARG A 433 -27.44 10.93 -19.52
C ARG A 433 -27.08 12.29 -18.95
N THR A 434 -26.07 12.32 -18.07
CA THR A 434 -25.48 13.54 -17.52
C THR A 434 -24.08 13.67 -18.10
N ASP A 435 -23.78 14.79 -18.75
CA ASP A 435 -22.43 15.07 -19.24
C ASP A 435 -21.48 15.28 -18.05
N PRO A 436 -20.51 14.38 -17.81
CA PRO A 436 -19.64 14.51 -16.64
C PRO A 436 -18.79 15.79 -16.69
N SER A 437 -18.51 16.32 -17.89
CA SER A 437 -17.66 17.51 -18.07
C SER A 437 -18.28 18.81 -17.56
N THR A 438 -19.56 18.79 -17.16
CA THR A 438 -20.25 19.97 -16.59
C THR A 438 -20.20 20.03 -15.06
N ILE A 439 -19.58 19.04 -14.40
CA ILE A 439 -19.55 18.92 -12.93
C ILE A 439 -18.26 19.54 -12.39
N PHE A 440 -18.39 20.57 -11.54
CA PHE A 440 -17.27 21.31 -10.94
C PHE A 440 -17.55 21.67 -9.47
N LYS A 441 -18.19 20.76 -8.74
CA LYS A 441 -18.59 20.92 -7.35
C LYS A 441 -18.58 19.59 -6.62
#